data_AF-A0A0N6WAE0-F1
#
_entry.id   AF-A0A0N6WAE0-F1
#
_cell.length_a   1.000
_cell.length_b   1.000
_cell.length_c   1.000
_cell.angle_alpha   90.00
_cell.angle_beta   90.00
_cell.angle_gamma   90.00
#
_symmetry.space_group_name_H-M   'P 1'
#
loop_
_entity.id
_entity.type
_entity.pdbx_description
1 polymer ?
#
loop_
_entity_poly.entity_id
_entity_poly.type
_entity_poly.pdbx_seq_one_letter_code
_entity_poly.pdbx_strand_id
1 'polypeptide(L)'
;LGVPFGFGAVRHALQKHVERFGRHLPAAVLSGVRVRSTLPDAHLDLPPTRLEDVLVVVLPVGSAMSDWPTGALIDRNGPEL
;
A
#
# COMPACT_ATOMS: atom_id res chain seq x y z
N LEU A 1 1.20 11.09 -15.96
CA LEU A 1 0.80 10.17 -14.86
C LEU A 1 -0.42 9.39 -15.34
N GLY A 2 -0.23 8.39 -16.20
CA GLY A 2 -1.32 7.73 -16.95
C GLY A 2 -1.47 6.23 -16.70
N VAL A 3 -0.71 5.69 -15.74
CA VAL A 3 -0.82 4.29 -15.32
C VAL A 3 -1.57 4.28 -13.99
N PRO A 4 -2.68 3.52 -13.86
CA PRO A 4 -3.34 3.40 -12.57
C PRO A 4 -2.37 2.74 -11.58
N PHE A 5 -2.34 3.22 -10.34
CA PHE A 5 -1.50 2.67 -9.30
C PHE A 5 -2.28 2.57 -7.99
N GLY A 6 -1.96 1.54 -7.22
CA GLY A 6 -2.36 1.42 -5.82
C GLY A 6 -1.24 1.94 -4.94
N PHE A 7 -1.59 2.50 -3.79
CA PHE A 7 -0.61 2.81 -2.76
C PHE A 7 -1.12 2.40 -1.38
N GLY A 8 -0.17 2.13 -0.48
CA GLY A 8 -0.46 1.80 0.92
C GLY A 8 0.60 2.38 1.85
N ALA A 9 0.15 2.81 3.03
CA ALA A 9 1.03 3.17 4.13
C ALA A 9 1.39 1.93 4.93
N VAL A 10 2.69 1.72 5.16
CA VAL A 10 3.22 0.56 5.86
C VAL A 10 4.14 1.02 6.99
N ARG A 11 4.03 0.37 8.16
CA ARG A 11 4.90 0.63 9.31
C ARG A 11 6.35 0.30 8.95
N HIS A 12 7.30 1.09 9.44
CA HIS A 12 8.74 0.85 9.25
C HIS A 12 9.21 -0.55 9.68
N ALA A 13 8.58 -1.15 10.70
CA ALA A 13 8.88 -2.52 11.14
C ALA A 13 8.70 -3.58 10.03
N LEU A 14 7.89 -3.30 9.00
CA LEU A 14 7.64 -4.19 7.87
C LEU A 14 8.53 -3.89 6.65
N GLN A 15 9.47 -2.93 6.74
CA GLN A 15 10.31 -2.51 5.61
C GLN A 15 10.97 -3.69 4.89
N LYS A 16 11.66 -4.56 5.63
CA LYS A 16 12.36 -5.72 5.05
C LYS A 16 11.41 -6.68 4.33
N HIS A 17 10.17 -6.81 4.82
CA HIS A 17 9.15 -7.64 4.17
C HIS A 17 8.72 -7.00 2.84
N VAL A 18 8.47 -5.69 2.83
CA VAL A 18 8.11 -4.95 1.63
C VAL A 18 9.23 -4.97 0.58
N GLU A 19 10.48 -4.74 0.98
CA GLU A 19 11.64 -4.78 0.08
C GLU A 19 11.83 -6.16 -0.55
N ARG A 20 11.47 -7.24 0.15
CA ARG A 20 11.48 -8.59 -0.40
C ARG A 20 10.44 -8.76 -1.51
N PHE A 21 9.25 -8.15 -1.39
CA PHE A 21 8.25 -8.16 -2.46
C PHE A 21 8.72 -7.40 -3.71
N GLY A 22 9.42 -6.28 -3.55
CA GLY A 22 9.98 -5.50 -4.67
C GLY A 22 10.95 -6.28 -5.58
N ARG A 23 11.49 -7.41 -5.10
CA ARG A 23 12.31 -8.32 -5.92
C ARG A 23 11.52 -9.15 -6.92
N HIS A 24 10.22 -9.32 -6.69
CA HIS A 24 9.34 -10.20 -7.47
C HIS A 24 8.15 -9.46 -8.08
N LEU A 25 7.82 -8.27 -7.57
CA LEU A 25 6.76 -7.41 -8.05
C LEU A 25 7.32 -6.01 -8.30
N PRO A 26 6.88 -5.32 -9.37
CA PRO A 26 7.21 -3.91 -9.58
C PRO A 26 6.58 -3.07 -8.48
N ALA A 27 7.30 -2.81 -7.40
CA ALA A 27 6.86 -1.98 -6.28
C ALA A 27 7.92 -0.94 -5.94
N ALA A 28 7.50 0.30 -5.73
CA ALA A 28 8.35 1.36 -5.23
C ALA A 28 8.09 1.59 -3.75
N VAL A 29 9.15 1.59 -2.94
CA VAL A 29 9.10 1.95 -1.52
C VAL A 29 9.64 3.36 -1.35
N LEU A 30 8.78 4.26 -0.88
CA LEU A 30 9.10 5.66 -0.64
C LEU A 30 9.21 5.89 0.88
N SER A 31 10.33 6.46 1.30
CA SER A 31 10.57 6.91 2.68
C SER A 31 10.51 8.42 2.78
N GLY A 32 10.32 8.95 4.00
CA GLY A 32 10.21 10.40 4.24
C GLY A 32 8.90 11.02 3.76
N VAL A 33 7.91 10.20 3.38
CA VAL A 33 6.58 10.64 3.01
C VAL A 33 5.71 10.73 4.26
N ARG A 34 5.23 11.93 4.58
CA ARG A 34 4.25 12.11 5.67
C ARG A 34 2.86 11.80 5.16
N VAL A 35 2.21 10.81 5.77
CA VAL A 35 0.83 10.44 5.45
C VAL A 35 -0.11 11.08 6.45
N ARG A 36 -1.20 11.68 5.96
CA ARG A 36 -2.28 12.21 6.80
C ARG A 36 -3.41 11.18 6.85
N SER A 37 -3.60 10.57 8.01
CA SER A 37 -4.65 9.58 8.24
C SER A 37 -5.78 10.18 9.05
N THR A 38 -7.02 9.78 8.78
CA THR A 38 -8.15 10.02 9.69
C THR A 38 -7.92 9.25 10.98
N LEU A 39 -8.22 9.87 12.13
CA LEU A 39 -8.18 9.16 13.40
C LEU A 39 -9.25 8.04 13.41
N PRO A 40 -8.95 6.88 14.01
CA PRO A 40 -9.91 5.78 14.10
C PRO A 40 -11.15 6.18 14.91
N ASP A 41 -10.95 6.99 15.95
CA ASP A 41 -11.99 7.50 16.83
C ASP A 41 -12.10 9.02 16.69
N ALA A 42 -13.34 9.52 16.60
CA ALA A 42 -13.60 10.95 16.61
C ALA A 42 -13.53 11.48 18.04
N HIS A 43 -12.58 12.38 18.28
CA HIS A 43 -12.43 13.06 19.57
C HIS A 43 -12.66 14.55 19.38
N LEU A 44 -13.55 15.14 20.19
CA LEU A 44 -13.88 16.58 20.11
C LEU A 44 -12.66 17.48 20.42
N ASP A 45 -11.72 16.96 21.21
CA ASP A 45 -10.55 17.71 21.67
C ASP A 45 -9.31 17.52 20.78
N LEU A 46 -9.38 16.66 19.76
CA LEU A 46 -8.26 16.37 18.86
C LEU A 46 -8.59 16.73 17.41
N PRO A 47 -7.58 17.11 16.60
CA PRO A 47 -7.76 17.21 15.16
C PRO A 47 -8.25 15.88 14.58
N PRO A 48 -9.14 15.87 13.57
CA PRO A 48 -9.73 14.65 13.01
C PRO A 48 -8.73 13.77 12.24
N THR A 49 -7.51 14.27 12.05
CA THR A 49 -6.45 13.58 11.32
C THR A 49 -5.11 13.69 12.05
N ARG A 50 -4.24 12.71 11.80
CA ARG A 50 -2.86 12.69 12.31
C ARG A 50 -1.89 12.55 11.14
N LEU A 51 -0.73 13.21 11.27
CA LEU A 51 0.41 12.95 10.40
C LEU A 51 1.23 11.80 10.96
N GLU A 52 1.54 10.85 10.09
CA GLU A 52 2.32 9.67 10.40
C GLU A 52 3.56 9.63 9.49
N ASP A 53 4.69 9.26 10.09
CA ASP A 53 5.90 8.90 9.37
C ASP A 53 5.89 7.39 9.12
N VAL A 54 5.70 7.03 7.86
CA VAL A 54 5.47 5.67 7.38
C VAL A 54 6.17 5.46 6.05
N LEU A 55 6.37 4.21 5.68
CA LEU A 55 6.79 3.85 4.34
C LEU A 55 5.56 3.84 3.43
N VAL A 56 5.66 4.48 2.27
CA VAL A 56 4.62 4.39 1.25
C VAL A 56 5.05 3.40 0.19
N VAL A 57 4.22 2.39 -0.04
CA VAL A 57 4.43 1.39 -1.08
C VAL A 57 3.50 1.73 -2.23
N VAL A 58 4.06 1.84 -3.44
CA VAL A 58 3.31 2.11 -4.66
C VAL A 58 3.45 0.92 -5.60
N LEU A 59 2.33 0.41 -6.10
CA LEU A 59 2.29 -0.70 -7.05
C LEU A 59 1.53 -0.26 -8.32
N PRO A 60 2.04 -0.54 -9.52
CA PRO A 60 1.29 -0.33 -10.74
C PRO A 60 0.11 -1.30 -10.78
N VAL A 61 -1.03 -0.80 -11.23
CA VAL A 61 -2.23 -1.61 -11.48
C VAL A 61 -2.23 -1.91 -12.98
N GLY A 62 -2.05 -3.19 -13.33
CA GLY A 62 -1.95 -3.63 -14.73
C GLY A 62 -3.29 -3.69 -15.47
N SER A 63 -4.40 -3.72 -14.74
CA SER A 63 -5.75 -3.90 -15.28
C SER A 63 -6.81 -3.34 -14.33
N ALA A 64 -7.93 -2.85 -14.86
CA ALA A 64 -9.00 -2.32 -14.05
C ALA A 64 -9.62 -3.44 -13.19
N MET A 65 -10.17 -3.10 -12.02
CA MET A 65 -10.82 -4.08 -11.15
C MET A 65 -11.96 -4.85 -11.85
N SER A 66 -12.62 -4.23 -12.83
CA SER A 66 -13.65 -4.88 -13.66
C SER A 66 -13.11 -6.03 -14.51
N ASP A 67 -11.83 -6.00 -14.83
CA ASP A 67 -11.15 -6.98 -15.67
C ASP A 67 -10.50 -8.08 -14.83
N TRP A 68 -10.57 -7.98 -13.50
CA TRP A 68 -10.04 -8.99 -12.61
C TRP A 68 -10.94 -10.23 -12.67
N PRO A 69 -10.36 -11.44 -12.63
CA PRO A 69 -11.15 -12.65 -12.66
C PRO A 69 -12.14 -12.66 -11.49
N THR A 70 -13.43 -12.87 -11.78
CA THR A 70 -14.49 -13.04 -10.77
C THR A 70 -14.35 -14.36 -9.99
N GLY A 71 -13.35 -15.17 -10.33
CA GLY A 71 -13.17 -16.52 -9.83
C GLY A 71 -12.79 -16.59 -8.35
N ALA A 72 -13.11 -17.72 -7.71
CA ALA A 72 -12.74 -18.02 -6.33
C ALA A 72 -11.22 -18.26 -6.12
N LEU A 73 -10.44 -18.26 -7.20
CA LEU A 73 -9.02 -18.58 -7.19
C LEU A 73 -8.23 -17.49 -7.93
N ILE A 74 -7.21 -16.95 -7.25
CA ILE A 74 -6.31 -15.92 -7.76
C ILE A 74 -4.90 -16.50 -7.73
N ASP A 75 -4.24 -16.53 -8.89
CA ASP A 75 -2.84 -16.93 -8.98
C ASP A 75 -1.95 -15.88 -8.30
N ARG A 76 -1.13 -16.33 -7.37
CA ARG A 76 -0.20 -15.47 -6.64
C ARG A 76 1.03 -15.22 -7.52
N ASN A 77 1.44 -13.95 -7.63
CA ASN A 77 2.68 -13.55 -8.32
C ASN A 77 3.97 -13.93 -7.54
N GLY A 78 3.94 -14.94 -6.67
CA GLY A 78 5.05 -15.32 -5.79
C GLY A 78 4.72 -16.53 -4.90
N PRO A 79 5.70 -17.03 -4.11
CA PRO A 79 5.55 -18.24 -3.30
C PRO A 79 4.53 -18.08 -2.17
N GLU A 80 4.12 -19.22 -1.60
CA GLU A 80 3.39 -19.31 -0.34
C GLU A 80 4.21 -18.69 0.81
N LEU A 81 3.51 -18.19 1.84
CA LEU A 81 4.13 -17.58 3.02
C LEU A 81 4.55 -18.64 4.04
#